data_AF-A0A938A4I8-F1
#
_entry.id   AF-A0A938A4I8-F1
#
_cell.length_a   1.000
_cell.length_b   1.000
_cell.length_c   1.000
_cell.angle_alpha   90.00
_cell.angle_beta   90.00
_cell.angle_gamma   90.00
#
_symmetry.space_group_name_H-M   'P 1'
#
loop_
_entity.id
_entity.type
_entity.pdbx_description
1 polymer ?
#
loop_
_entity_poly.entity_id
_entity_poly.type
_entity_poly.pdbx_seq_one_letter_code
_entity_poly.pdbx_strand_id
1 'polypeptide(L)'
;MIGTNPISYAVPAPKGEIAFLVDQSATAVAWTAVKRAADQGQAIPMGWALDATGAPTTDAMAALAGSMAQAGGVKGFSVGLLVEVLCAALAGGRLGPQQGSFTDNDGQPIDNGQFFIAIDPEGFSGGGFDATIQQLMSSINEQQGARLPNARRDANKRRLAVEGLEIEAGLLARLQAFA
;
A
#
# COMPACT_ATOMS: atom_id res chain seq x y z
N MET A 1 12.58 -0.07 -12.28
CA MET A 1 12.63 1.40 -12.47
C MET A 1 11.61 2.08 -11.57
N ILE A 2 10.32 1.76 -11.68
CA ILE A 2 9.28 2.21 -10.75
C ILE A 2 9.11 1.17 -9.64
N GLY A 3 9.10 1.60 -8.38
CA GLY A 3 8.92 0.74 -7.21
C GLY A 3 7.47 0.31 -6.99
N THR A 4 7.16 -0.14 -5.78
CA THR A 4 5.77 -0.41 -5.35
C THR A 4 4.94 0.87 -5.21
N ASN A 5 5.60 2.02 -5.00
CA ASN A 5 5.07 3.38 -5.13
C ASN A 5 3.60 3.53 -4.70
N PRO A 6 3.30 3.34 -3.40
CA PRO A 6 1.93 3.34 -2.93
C PRO A 6 1.29 4.73 -2.98
N ILE A 7 -0.04 4.76 -3.07
CA ILE A 7 -0.86 5.94 -2.82
C ILE A 7 -1.86 5.62 -1.72
N SER A 8 -1.98 6.54 -0.77
CA SER A 8 -3.03 6.52 0.24
C SER A 8 -3.79 7.84 0.26
N TYR A 9 -5.10 7.74 0.51
CA TYR A 9 -5.96 8.89 0.76
C TYR A 9 -7.08 8.50 1.71
N ALA A 10 -7.54 9.48 2.49
CA ALA A 10 -8.67 9.35 3.39
C ALA A 10 -9.70 10.44 3.06
N VAL A 11 -10.97 10.07 3.11
CA VAL A 11 -12.08 10.99 2.89
C VAL A 11 -12.75 11.26 4.23
N PRO A 12 -12.95 12.52 4.64
CA PRO A 12 -13.61 12.83 5.89
C PRO A 12 -15.11 12.51 5.82
N ALA A 13 -15.66 12.13 6.96
CA ALA A 13 -17.08 12.07 7.27
C ALA A 13 -17.41 13.23 8.24
N PRO A 14 -18.71 13.52 8.47
CA PRO A 14 -19.11 14.52 9.46
C PRO A 14 -18.45 14.30 10.82
N LYS A 15 -18.20 15.39 11.55
CA LYS A 15 -17.55 15.38 12.88
C LYS A 15 -16.09 14.88 12.89
N GLY A 16 -15.42 14.91 11.73
CA GLY A 16 -14.00 14.55 11.63
C GLY A 16 -13.72 13.05 11.67
N GLU A 17 -14.75 12.22 11.46
CA GLU A 17 -14.57 10.78 11.27
C GLU A 17 -14.00 10.49 9.87
N ILE A 18 -13.56 9.24 9.63
CA ILE A 18 -13.10 8.80 8.31
C ILE A 18 -14.26 8.06 7.62
N ALA A 19 -14.72 8.59 6.49
CA ALA A 19 -15.73 7.94 5.66
C ALA A 19 -15.20 6.63 5.07
N PHE A 20 -14.06 6.72 4.39
CA PHE A 20 -13.29 5.59 3.91
C PHE A 20 -11.84 6.00 3.69
N LEU A 21 -10.96 5.00 3.69
CA LEU A 21 -9.53 5.16 3.46
C LEU A 21 -9.06 4.13 2.45
N VAL A 22 -8.27 4.58 1.50
CA VAL A 22 -7.57 3.73 0.55
C VAL A 22 -6.09 3.82 0.84
N ASP A 23 -5.43 2.67 0.84
CA ASP A 23 -3.98 2.53 0.94
C ASP A 23 -3.61 1.32 0.09
N GLN A 24 -2.95 1.58 -1.02
CA GLN A 24 -2.68 0.59 -2.06
C GLN A 24 -1.32 0.80 -2.72
N SER A 25 -0.71 -0.31 -3.10
CA SER A 25 0.48 -0.33 -3.97
C SER A 25 0.10 -0.01 -5.42
N ALA A 26 1.04 0.56 -6.18
CA ALA A 26 0.96 0.62 -7.64
C ALA A 26 1.19 -0.76 -8.29
N THR A 27 1.74 -1.73 -7.54
CA THR A 27 1.95 -3.11 -7.98
C THR A 27 0.78 -4.03 -7.65
N ALA A 28 0.63 -5.11 -8.42
CA ALA A 28 -0.42 -6.12 -8.26
C ALA A 28 -0.35 -6.83 -6.90
N VAL A 29 0.85 -6.90 -6.30
CA VAL A 29 1.09 -7.46 -4.98
C VAL A 29 2.21 -6.70 -4.27
N ALA A 30 2.22 -6.74 -2.94
CA ALA A 30 3.35 -6.27 -2.15
C ALA A 30 4.57 -7.20 -2.29
N TRP A 31 5.76 -6.63 -2.38
CA TRP A 31 7.02 -7.37 -2.45
C TRP A 31 7.19 -8.36 -1.28
N THR A 32 6.76 -7.99 -0.08
CA THR A 32 6.83 -8.83 1.12
C THR A 32 5.99 -10.11 1.03
N ALA A 33 4.89 -10.10 0.26
CA ALA A 33 4.08 -11.30 0.04
C ALA A 33 4.81 -12.31 -0.88
N VAL A 34 5.51 -11.82 -1.90
CA VAL A 34 6.36 -12.66 -2.76
C VAL A 34 7.55 -13.20 -1.97
N LYS A 35 8.20 -12.36 -1.16
CA LYS A 35 9.28 -12.80 -0.27
C LYS A 35 8.84 -13.90 0.68
N ARG A 36 7.65 -13.78 1.27
CA ARG A 36 7.07 -14.82 2.13
C ARG A 36 6.82 -16.13 1.37
N ALA A 37 6.27 -16.06 0.16
CA ALA A 37 6.05 -17.26 -0.65
C ALA A 37 7.38 -17.95 -0.99
N ALA A 38 8.40 -17.17 -1.35
CA ALA A 38 9.76 -17.68 -1.60
C ALA A 38 10.37 -18.36 -0.37
N ASP A 39 10.27 -17.74 0.81
CA ASP A 39 10.76 -18.30 2.07
C ASP A 39 10.06 -19.62 2.45
N GLN A 40 8.83 -19.82 1.96
CA GLN A 40 8.04 -21.03 2.17
C GLN A 40 8.17 -22.04 1.03
N GLY A 41 8.98 -21.75 -0.01
CA GLY A 41 9.10 -22.58 -1.20
C GLY A 41 7.79 -22.72 -1.98
N GLN A 42 6.88 -21.74 -1.86
CA GLN A 42 5.57 -21.75 -2.50
C GLN A 42 5.58 -20.96 -3.82
N ALA A 43 4.81 -21.44 -4.79
CA ALA A 43 4.54 -20.68 -6.01
C ALA A 43 3.68 -19.45 -5.73
N ILE A 44 3.85 -18.40 -6.54
CA ILE A 44 2.98 -17.21 -6.54
C ILE A 44 1.94 -17.28 -7.66
N PRO A 45 0.77 -16.64 -7.50
CA PRO A 45 -0.19 -16.48 -8.58
C PRO A 45 0.40 -15.81 -9.82
N MET A 46 -0.01 -16.27 -11.00
CA MET A 46 0.38 -15.64 -12.27
C MET A 46 -0.08 -14.17 -12.30
N GLY A 47 0.79 -13.30 -12.83
CA GLY A 47 0.53 -11.86 -12.92
C GLY A 47 0.94 -11.06 -11.68
N TRP A 48 1.52 -11.69 -10.65
CA TRP A 48 2.11 -10.98 -9.52
C TRP A 48 3.47 -10.36 -9.82
N ALA A 49 4.29 -11.05 -10.61
CA ALA A 49 5.67 -10.65 -10.85
C ALA A 49 6.18 -11.13 -12.22
N LEU A 50 7.32 -10.53 -12.59
CA LEU A 50 8.14 -10.87 -13.73
C LEU A 50 9.50 -11.37 -13.22
N ASP A 51 10.13 -12.28 -13.94
CA ASP A 51 11.50 -12.71 -13.66
C ASP A 51 12.55 -11.70 -14.15
N ALA A 52 13.84 -12.03 -14.02
CA ALA A 52 14.96 -11.19 -14.44
C ALA A 52 15.00 -10.90 -15.96
N THR A 53 14.33 -11.71 -16.79
CA THR A 53 14.19 -11.48 -18.23
C THR A 53 13.00 -10.60 -18.58
N GLY A 54 12.14 -10.31 -17.60
CA GLY A 54 10.89 -9.59 -17.77
C GLY A 54 9.71 -10.50 -18.16
N ALA A 55 9.87 -11.83 -18.13
CA ALA A 55 8.79 -12.76 -18.42
C ALA A 55 7.89 -12.97 -17.17
N PRO A 56 6.55 -13.04 -17.33
CA PRO A 56 5.66 -13.39 -16.23
C PRO A 56 6.01 -14.74 -15.60
N THR A 57 6.03 -14.81 -14.27
CA THR A 57 6.45 -16.03 -13.56
C THR A 57 5.54 -16.36 -12.37
N THR A 58 5.46 -17.65 -12.05
CA THR A 58 4.86 -18.17 -10.81
C THR A 58 5.92 -18.66 -9.81
N ASP A 59 7.21 -18.61 -10.18
CA ASP A 59 8.31 -18.93 -9.29
C ASP A 59 8.65 -17.70 -8.42
N ALA A 60 8.46 -17.84 -7.12
CA ALA A 60 8.69 -16.76 -6.16
C ALA A 60 10.16 -16.34 -6.07
N MET A 61 11.12 -17.27 -6.22
CA MET A 61 12.55 -16.95 -6.20
C MET A 61 12.95 -16.22 -7.48
N ALA A 62 12.46 -16.68 -8.64
CA ALA A 62 12.68 -15.97 -9.90
C ALA A 62 12.07 -14.56 -9.88
N ALA A 63 10.89 -14.41 -9.27
CA ALA A 63 10.22 -13.11 -9.10
C ALA A 63 11.01 -12.13 -8.22
N LEU A 64 11.68 -12.60 -7.16
CA LEU A 64 12.52 -11.75 -6.30
C LEU A 64 13.77 -11.24 -7.02
N ALA A 65 14.29 -11.99 -8.00
CA ALA A 65 15.38 -11.55 -8.86
C ALA A 65 14.91 -10.64 -10.01
N GLY A 66 13.59 -10.54 -10.23
CA GLY A 66 12.97 -9.74 -11.26
C GLY A 66 12.25 -8.51 -10.70
N SER A 67 10.97 -8.35 -11.05
CA SER A 67 10.17 -7.18 -10.65
C SER A 67 8.72 -7.52 -10.37
N MET A 68 8.08 -6.73 -9.51
CA MET A 68 6.64 -6.87 -9.27
C MET A 68 5.85 -6.33 -10.46
N ALA A 69 4.81 -7.05 -10.88
CA ALA A 69 3.94 -6.60 -11.93
C ALA A 69 3.10 -5.40 -11.46
N GLN A 70 2.79 -4.49 -12.38
CA GLN A 70 2.00 -3.29 -12.09
C GLN A 70 0.51 -3.63 -12.00
N ALA A 71 -0.20 -3.06 -11.03
CA ALA A 71 -1.63 -3.29 -10.83
C ALA A 71 -2.41 -2.79 -12.06
N GLY A 72 -3.15 -3.67 -12.72
CA GLY A 72 -3.86 -3.32 -13.95
C GLY A 72 -2.93 -2.87 -15.10
N GLY A 73 -1.68 -3.34 -15.11
CA GLY A 73 -0.71 -3.07 -16.17
C GLY A 73 -0.33 -1.60 -16.27
N VAL A 74 -0.56 -0.99 -17.43
CA VAL A 74 -0.20 0.41 -17.71
C VAL A 74 -0.81 1.40 -16.70
N LYS A 75 -1.99 1.09 -16.14
CA LYS A 75 -2.64 1.98 -15.15
C LYS A 75 -1.84 2.06 -13.84
N GLY A 76 -1.39 0.93 -13.31
CA GLY A 76 -0.53 0.87 -12.13
C GLY A 76 0.81 1.54 -12.38
N PHE A 77 1.39 1.33 -13.57
CA PHE A 77 2.61 2.03 -13.95
C PHE A 77 2.44 3.55 -13.96
N SER A 78 1.34 4.07 -14.53
CA SER A 78 1.03 5.50 -14.53
C SER A 78 0.86 6.07 -13.12
N VAL A 79 0.24 5.31 -12.21
CA VAL A 79 0.14 5.68 -10.79
C VAL A 79 1.52 5.73 -10.14
N GLY A 80 2.35 4.70 -10.34
CA GLY A 80 3.70 4.66 -9.79
C GLY A 80 4.60 5.78 -10.33
N LEU A 81 4.41 6.17 -11.59
CA LEU A 81 5.11 7.31 -12.20
C LEU A 81 4.70 8.64 -11.55
N LEU A 82 3.41 8.85 -11.29
CA LEU A 82 2.96 10.04 -10.56
C LEU A 82 3.60 10.12 -9.17
N VAL A 83 3.74 8.99 -8.47
CA VAL A 83 4.42 8.95 -7.17
C VAL A 83 5.90 9.31 -7.28
N GLU A 84 6.64 8.86 -8.30
CA GLU A 84 8.03 9.34 -8.51
C GLU A 84 8.08 10.86 -8.72
N VAL A 85 7.14 11.41 -9.50
CA VAL A 85 7.08 12.86 -9.72
C VAL A 85 6.84 13.61 -8.41
N LEU A 86 5.88 13.17 -7.60
CA LEU A 86 5.53 13.85 -6.35
C LEU A 86 6.58 13.66 -5.25
N CYS A 87 7.06 12.44 -5.07
CA CYS A 87 7.92 12.08 -3.95
C CYS A 87 9.41 12.29 -4.26
N ALA A 88 9.88 11.95 -5.46
CA ALA A 88 11.27 12.16 -5.82
C ALA A 88 11.48 13.57 -6.38
N ALA A 89 10.84 13.89 -7.51
CA ALA A 89 11.13 15.15 -8.21
C ALA A 89 10.66 16.39 -7.45
N LEU A 90 9.46 16.36 -6.85
CA LEU A 90 8.90 17.52 -6.15
C LEU A 90 9.32 17.60 -4.67
N ALA A 91 9.25 16.49 -3.93
CA ALA A 91 9.61 16.48 -2.50
C ALA A 91 11.12 16.31 -2.23
N GLY A 92 11.94 16.10 -3.27
CA GLY A 92 13.41 16.05 -3.17
C GLY A 92 13.99 14.67 -2.82
N GLY A 93 13.19 13.60 -2.90
CA GLY A 93 13.68 12.23 -2.77
C GLY A 93 14.45 11.75 -3.99
N ARG A 94 15.12 10.59 -3.88
CA ARG A 94 15.76 9.93 -5.01
C ARG A 94 14.77 9.08 -5.81
N LEU A 95 15.01 8.98 -7.12
CA LEU A 95 14.27 8.07 -7.98
C LEU A 95 14.49 6.62 -7.54
N GLY A 96 13.52 5.73 -7.76
CA GLY A 96 13.60 4.31 -7.39
C GLY A 96 14.96 3.63 -7.61
N PRO A 97 15.61 3.72 -8.80
CA PRO A 97 16.91 3.09 -9.06
C PRO A 97 18.10 3.68 -8.27
N GLN A 98 17.92 4.84 -7.63
CA GLN A 98 18.95 5.58 -6.90
C GLN A 98 18.76 5.50 -5.38
N GLN A 99 17.65 4.90 -4.94
CA GLN A 99 17.35 4.68 -3.53
C GLN A 99 18.27 3.61 -2.95
N GLY A 100 18.55 3.73 -1.65
CA GLY A 100 19.28 2.71 -0.89
C GLY A 100 18.49 1.41 -0.73
N SER A 101 19.14 0.40 -0.19
CA SER A 101 18.54 -0.92 0.02
C SER A 101 17.57 -0.91 1.20
N PHE A 102 16.44 -1.59 1.04
CA PHE A 102 15.49 -1.85 2.14
C PHE A 102 15.83 -3.13 2.92
N THR A 103 16.75 -3.94 2.43
CA THR A 103 17.09 -5.25 3.01
C THR A 103 18.51 -5.34 3.53
N ASP A 104 19.40 -4.51 3.01
CA ASP A 104 20.80 -4.53 3.42
C ASP A 104 21.00 -3.65 4.65
N ASN A 105 21.84 -4.10 5.57
CA ASN A 105 22.21 -3.36 6.77
C ASN A 105 23.58 -2.70 6.58
N ASP A 106 23.69 -1.86 5.53
CA ASP A 106 24.92 -1.20 5.12
C ASP A 106 25.13 0.19 5.77
N GLY A 107 24.15 0.63 6.57
CA GLY A 107 24.16 1.92 7.25
C GLY A 107 23.89 3.12 6.34
N GLN A 108 23.56 2.89 5.06
CA GLN A 108 23.19 3.94 4.13
C GLN A 108 21.70 4.29 4.26
N PRO A 109 21.33 5.57 4.14
CA PRO A 109 19.92 5.94 4.09
C PRO A 109 19.29 5.46 2.77
N ILE A 110 18.00 5.13 2.82
CA ILE A 110 17.23 4.79 1.62
C ILE A 110 17.05 6.03 0.73
N ASP A 111 16.95 7.22 1.32
CA ASP A 111 16.77 8.52 0.63
C ASP A 111 15.55 8.58 -0.33
N ASN A 112 14.46 7.89 0.01
CA ASN A 112 13.17 8.08 -0.66
C ASN A 112 12.48 9.37 -0.17
N GLY A 113 11.52 9.86 -0.95
CA GLY A 113 10.69 11.00 -0.57
C GLY A 113 9.25 10.62 -0.25
N GLN A 114 8.53 11.54 0.39
CA GLN A 114 7.10 11.44 0.66
C GLN A 114 6.44 12.78 0.35
N PHE A 115 5.24 12.73 -0.23
CA PHE A 115 4.47 13.91 -0.57
C PHE A 115 3.07 13.80 0.02
N PHE A 116 2.59 14.90 0.62
CA PHE A 116 1.28 14.99 1.24
C PHE A 116 0.52 16.17 0.65
N ILE A 117 -0.77 15.95 0.38
CA ILE A 117 -1.71 16.99 -0.03
C ILE A 117 -2.96 16.89 0.83
N ALA A 118 -3.43 18.04 1.30
CA ALA A 118 -4.69 18.18 2.02
C ALA A 118 -5.57 19.18 1.27
N ILE A 119 -6.85 18.84 1.11
CA ILE A 119 -7.83 19.68 0.43
C ILE A 119 -8.95 19.94 1.43
N ASP A 120 -9.21 21.21 1.72
CA ASP A 120 -10.35 21.62 2.53
C ASP A 120 -11.64 21.53 1.71
N PRO A 121 -12.56 20.58 2.00
CA PRO A 121 -13.77 20.42 1.20
C PRO A 121 -14.73 21.61 1.34
N GLU A 122 -14.70 22.36 2.44
CA GLU A 122 -15.59 23.51 2.65
C GLU A 122 -15.29 24.63 1.65
N GLY A 123 -14.00 24.84 1.34
CA GLY A 123 -13.54 25.81 0.36
C GLY A 123 -13.99 25.57 -1.09
N PHE A 124 -14.49 24.37 -1.43
CA PHE A 124 -14.89 24.01 -2.80
C PHE A 124 -16.35 23.57 -2.95
N SER A 125 -16.92 22.93 -1.92
CA SER A 125 -18.19 22.20 -2.07
C SER A 125 -19.45 23.04 -1.82
N GLY A 126 -19.31 24.29 -1.35
CA GLY A 126 -20.46 25.12 -0.95
C GLY A 126 -21.30 24.49 0.17
N GLY A 127 -20.68 23.67 1.05
CA GLY A 127 -21.35 22.97 2.15
C GLY A 127 -22.02 21.64 1.76
N GLY A 128 -21.97 21.22 0.50
CA GLY A 128 -22.61 20.00 0.02
C GLY A 128 -21.78 18.72 0.17
N PHE A 129 -20.54 18.81 0.66
CA PHE A 129 -19.60 17.69 0.71
C PHE A 129 -20.13 16.52 1.55
N ASP A 130 -20.49 16.77 2.81
CA ASP A 130 -20.92 15.74 3.76
C ASP A 130 -22.13 14.94 3.25
N ALA A 131 -23.14 15.63 2.72
CA ALA A 131 -24.33 14.99 2.17
C ALA A 131 -23.99 14.07 0.98
N THR A 132 -23.07 14.52 0.11
CA THR A 132 -22.63 13.75 -1.06
C THR A 132 -21.82 12.52 -0.66
N ILE A 133 -20.92 12.65 0.32
CA ILE A 133 -20.15 11.52 0.85
C ILE A 133 -21.07 10.51 1.53
N GLN A 134 -22.03 10.95 2.34
CA GLN A 134 -23.03 10.06 2.94
C GLN A 134 -23.81 9.28 1.88
N GLN A 135 -24.28 9.95 0.82
CA GLN A 135 -25.01 9.31 -0.26
C GLN A 135 -24.15 8.27 -1.00
N LEU A 136 -22.89 8.60 -1.28
CA LEU A 136 -21.94 7.67 -1.89
C LEU A 136 -21.74 6.42 -1.02
N MET A 137 -21.49 6.61 0.28
CA MET A 137 -21.32 5.51 1.22
C MET A 137 -22.58 4.63 1.30
N SER A 138 -23.77 5.22 1.36
CA SER A 138 -25.05 4.49 1.37
C SER A 138 -25.20 3.63 0.13
N SER A 139 -24.95 4.21 -1.05
CA SER A 139 -25.06 3.50 -2.33
C SER A 139 -24.15 2.28 -2.46
N ILE A 140 -22.99 2.30 -1.78
CA ILE A 140 -22.06 1.17 -1.75
C ILE A 140 -22.55 0.13 -0.74
N ASN A 141 -22.89 0.57 0.48
CA ASN A 141 -23.28 -0.34 1.57
C ASN A 141 -24.62 -1.06 1.31
N GLU A 142 -25.51 -0.47 0.51
CA GLU A 142 -26.78 -1.09 0.09
C GLU A 142 -26.58 -2.25 -0.90
N GLN A 143 -25.43 -2.33 -1.57
CA GLN A 143 -25.13 -3.41 -2.50
C GLN A 143 -24.70 -4.67 -1.76
N GLN A 144 -25.38 -5.80 -2.05
CA GLN A 144 -25.08 -7.07 -1.41
C GLN A 144 -23.61 -7.48 -1.65
N GLY A 145 -22.88 -7.69 -0.56
CA GLY A 145 -21.48 -8.14 -0.58
C GLY A 145 -20.44 -7.03 -0.80
N ALA A 146 -20.86 -5.80 -1.09
CA ALA A 146 -19.97 -4.66 -1.19
C ALA A 146 -19.42 -4.25 0.17
N ARG A 147 -18.24 -3.61 0.17
CA ARG A 147 -17.59 -3.09 1.37
C ARG A 147 -16.86 -1.79 1.02
N LEU A 148 -16.96 -0.81 1.91
CA LEU A 148 -16.11 0.37 1.82
C LEU A 148 -14.64 0.00 2.03
N PRO A 149 -13.70 0.69 1.34
CA PRO A 149 -12.29 0.59 1.65
C PRO A 149 -12.02 0.83 3.13
N ASN A 150 -11.04 0.10 3.68
CA ASN A 150 -10.65 0.10 5.09
C ASN A 150 -11.61 -0.54 6.10
N ALA A 151 -12.86 -0.88 5.75
CA ALA A 151 -13.83 -1.47 6.69
C ALA A 151 -13.31 -2.70 7.46
N ARG A 152 -12.51 -3.55 6.79
CA ARG A 152 -11.85 -4.70 7.44
C ARG A 152 -10.82 -4.28 8.50
N ARG A 153 -10.00 -3.26 8.23
CA ARG A 153 -9.00 -2.78 9.18
C ARG A 153 -9.68 -2.14 10.39
N ASP A 154 -10.76 -1.40 10.20
CA ASP A 154 -11.52 -0.80 11.30
C ASP A 154 -12.17 -1.85 12.19
N ALA A 155 -12.78 -2.89 11.60
CA ALA A 155 -13.30 -4.03 12.35
C ALA A 155 -12.19 -4.75 13.14
N ASN A 156 -11.04 -4.99 12.52
CA ASN A 156 -9.89 -5.59 13.19
C ASN A 156 -9.36 -4.70 14.33
N LYS A 157 -9.28 -3.38 14.15
CA LYS A 157 -8.83 -2.45 15.19
C LYS A 157 -9.73 -2.53 16.42
N ARG A 158 -11.06 -2.53 16.23
CA ARG A 158 -12.03 -2.65 17.34
C ARG A 158 -11.91 -4.00 18.05
N ARG A 159 -11.81 -5.09 17.28
CA ARG A 159 -11.67 -6.45 17.81
C ARG A 159 -10.38 -6.63 18.61
N LEU A 160 -9.24 -6.28 18.02
CA LEU A 160 -7.91 -6.48 18.61
C LEU A 160 -7.65 -5.54 19.81
N ALA A 161 -8.38 -4.42 19.92
CA ALA A 161 -8.33 -3.58 21.12
C ALA A 161 -8.91 -4.29 22.36
N VAL A 162 -9.77 -5.30 22.17
CA VAL A 162 -10.39 -6.10 23.25
C VAL A 162 -9.68 -7.44 23.40
N GLU A 163 -9.42 -8.13 22.29
CA GLU A 163 -8.86 -9.49 22.28
C GLU A 163 -7.33 -9.52 22.42
N GLY A 164 -6.65 -8.38 22.23
CA GLY A 164 -5.20 -8.30 22.15
C GLY A 164 -4.66 -8.60 20.75
N LEU A 165 -3.35 -8.41 20.58
CA LEU A 165 -2.63 -8.67 19.33
C LEU A 165 -1.99 -10.06 19.38
N GLU A 166 -2.27 -10.88 18.38
CA GLU A 166 -1.57 -12.15 18.19
C GLU A 166 -0.18 -11.89 17.60
N ILE A 167 0.85 -12.45 18.23
CA ILE A 167 2.25 -12.31 17.83
C ILE A 167 2.90 -13.69 17.90
N GLU A 168 3.67 -14.05 16.87
CA GLU A 168 4.45 -15.28 16.85
C GLU A 168 5.51 -15.27 17.97
N ALA A 169 5.65 -16.39 18.68
CA ALA A 169 6.47 -16.45 19.89
C ALA A 169 7.95 -16.12 19.64
N GLY A 170 8.52 -16.58 18.52
CA GLY A 170 9.87 -16.25 18.08
C GLY A 170 10.05 -14.76 17.80
N LEU A 171 9.08 -14.12 17.13
CA LEU A 171 9.07 -12.67 16.93
C LEU A 171 9.01 -11.92 18.26
N LEU A 172 8.15 -12.34 19.19
CA LEU A 172 8.05 -11.71 20.51
C LEU A 172 9.37 -11.81 21.29
N ALA A 173 9.99 -13.00 21.31
CA ALA A 173 11.28 -13.21 21.96
C ALA A 173 12.38 -12.33 21.34
N ARG A 174 12.39 -12.20 20.01
CA ARG A 174 13.34 -11.32 19.31
C ARG A 174 13.13 -9.85 19.66
N LEU A 175 11.88 -9.38 19.73
CA LEU A 175 11.57 -8.00 20.13
C LEU A 175 12.01 -7.72 21.56
N GLN A 176 11.78 -8.66 22.48
CA GLN A 176 12.19 -8.53 23.88
C GLN A 176 13.72 -8.49 24.05
N ALA A 177 14.49 -9.12 23.16
CA ALA A 177 15.94 -9.06 23.20
C ALA A 177 16.54 -7.68 22.81
N PHE A 178 15.72 -6.79 22.22
CA PHE A 178 16.11 -5.40 21.91
C PHE A 178 15.73 -4.39 23.00
N ALA A 179 14.93 -4.81 24.00
CA ALA A 179 14.49 -3.99 25.11
C ALA A 179 15.50 -4.00 26.26
#